data_AF-A0A4R3KYX6-F1
#
_entry.id   AF-A0A4R3KYX6-F1
#
_cell.length_a   1.000
_cell.length_b   1.000
_cell.length_c   1.000
_cell.angle_alpha   90.00
_cell.angle_beta   90.00
_cell.angle_gamma   90.00
#
_symmetry.space_group_name_H-M   'P 1'
#
loop_
_entity.id
_entity.type
_entity.pdbx_description
1 polymer ?
#
loop_
_entity_poly.entity_id
_entity_poly.type
_entity_poly.pdbx_seq_one_letter_code
_entity_poly.pdbx_strand_id
1 'polypeptide(L)'
;MTLSKPDWNDSTELIGYWNLQNEFVPGKLTKIIYKAVNDRENPYFVCLDEMNLARVEYYLSDFLSIVETRRFNKNRDIITDNIFDENVEKYSHLYFPDNLYIIGTVNMDDTTYSFSRKVLDRANTIEFSHVNLNFLDFSFNDIETVNIDNEFLKTRYINIKDALADDKAYVDKINKKIIEINTILESSNKHFGYRVRDEIVFYMLENYCLKLLDEDVAFDYQLMQKILPTIMGSDYKTKQTLIQLYNFCNPDHQIIESISYIDEAEKNLSFARYKQSAKKIVHMMRGYEDGFTSYWL
;
A
#
# COMPACT_ATOMS: atom_id res chain seq x y z
N MET A 1 1.61 -8.62 -17.98
CA MET A 1 2.44 -7.42 -17.72
C MET A 1 2.07 -6.38 -18.75
N THR A 2 1.64 -5.20 -18.32
CA THR A 2 1.40 -4.06 -19.21
C THR A 2 2.37 -2.96 -18.80
N LEU A 3 3.26 -2.55 -19.70
CA LEU A 3 4.08 -1.36 -19.52
C LEU A 3 3.15 -0.15 -19.49
N SER A 4 3.28 0.68 -18.43
CA SER A 4 2.67 2.00 -18.45
C SER A 4 3.35 2.83 -19.55
N LYS A 5 2.63 3.77 -20.15
CA LYS A 5 3.21 4.70 -21.14
C LYS A 5 3.14 6.11 -20.57
N PRO A 6 4.14 6.97 -20.84
CA PRO A 6 4.15 8.36 -20.38
C PRO A 6 2.89 9.15 -20.77
N ASP A 7 2.28 8.80 -21.91
CA ASP A 7 1.13 9.50 -22.49
C ASP A 7 -0.24 9.09 -21.88
N TRP A 8 -0.25 8.25 -20.84
CA TRP A 8 -1.49 7.84 -20.16
C TRP A 8 -2.07 8.97 -19.30
N ASN A 9 -2.94 9.77 -19.93
CA ASN A 9 -3.57 10.92 -19.29
C ASN A 9 -4.96 10.64 -18.69
N ASP A 10 -5.58 9.51 -19.02
CA ASP A 10 -6.90 9.10 -18.54
C ASP A 10 -7.05 7.57 -18.49
N SER A 11 -8.22 7.10 -18.05
CA SER A 11 -8.52 5.67 -17.85
C SER A 11 -8.77 4.90 -19.15
N THR A 12 -8.80 5.57 -20.31
CA THR A 12 -9.20 5.02 -21.61
C THR A 12 -8.41 3.76 -21.99
N GLU A 13 -7.09 3.79 -21.82
CA GLU A 13 -6.20 2.69 -22.20
C GLU A 13 -6.38 1.44 -21.33
N LEU A 14 -6.75 1.65 -20.05
CA LEU A 14 -6.99 0.56 -19.11
C LEU A 14 -8.41 0.02 -19.23
N ILE A 15 -9.40 0.89 -19.12
CA ILE A 15 -10.82 0.55 -19.00
C ILE A 15 -11.49 0.44 -20.37
N GLY A 16 -11.21 1.34 -21.30
CA GLY A 16 -11.78 1.35 -22.65
C GLY A 16 -12.45 2.67 -23.01
N TYR A 17 -12.91 2.78 -24.25
CA TYR A 17 -13.54 3.99 -24.79
C TYR A 17 -14.62 3.68 -25.82
N TRP A 18 -15.46 4.66 -26.12
CA TRP A 18 -16.38 4.62 -27.24
C TRP A 18 -15.71 5.16 -28.50
N ASN A 19 -15.73 4.39 -29.58
CA ASN A 19 -15.22 4.85 -30.87
C ASN A 19 -16.22 5.83 -31.54
N LEU A 20 -15.83 6.38 -32.69
CA LEU A 20 -16.68 7.31 -33.46
C LEU A 20 -17.97 6.68 -34.00
N GLN A 21 -18.07 5.35 -33.96
CA GLN A 21 -19.24 4.57 -34.38
C GLN A 21 -20.18 4.26 -33.21
N ASN A 22 -19.95 4.82 -32.01
CA ASN A 22 -20.67 4.48 -30.78
C ASN A 22 -20.58 2.98 -30.43
N GLU A 23 -19.44 2.35 -30.72
CA GLU A 23 -19.13 1.00 -30.24
C GLU A 23 -18.09 1.08 -29.13
N PHE A 24 -18.31 0.34 -28.05
CA PHE A 24 -17.37 0.30 -26.94
C PHE A 24 -16.18 -0.61 -27.25
N VAL A 25 -14.98 -0.05 -27.18
CA VAL A 25 -13.71 -0.75 -27.33
C VAL A 25 -13.15 -1.04 -25.93
N PRO A 26 -13.19 -2.30 -25.45
CA PRO A 26 -12.74 -2.63 -24.10
C PRO A 26 -11.22 -2.55 -23.98
N GLY A 27 -10.76 -1.84 -22.94
CA GLY A 27 -9.36 -1.77 -22.56
C GLY A 27 -8.81 -3.11 -22.03
N LYS A 28 -7.49 -3.16 -21.81
CA LYS A 28 -6.83 -4.40 -21.36
C LYS A 28 -7.34 -4.85 -19.99
N LEU A 29 -7.55 -3.91 -19.06
CA LEU A 29 -8.01 -4.21 -17.71
C LEU A 29 -9.43 -4.76 -17.75
N THR A 30 -10.34 -4.14 -18.52
CA THR A 30 -11.73 -4.62 -18.69
C THR A 30 -11.82 -6.06 -19.17
N LYS A 31 -10.97 -6.46 -20.13
CA LYS A 31 -10.92 -7.86 -20.61
C LYS A 31 -10.47 -8.82 -19.51
N ILE A 32 -9.53 -8.41 -18.66
CA ILE A 32 -9.04 -9.22 -17.53
C ILE A 32 -10.12 -9.33 -16.45
N ILE A 33 -10.76 -8.21 -16.09
CA ILE A 33 -11.87 -8.20 -15.12
C ILE A 33 -12.99 -9.12 -15.58
N TYR A 34 -13.36 -9.07 -16.87
CA TYR A 34 -14.38 -9.97 -17.42
C TYR A 34 -14.00 -11.44 -17.25
N LYS A 35 -12.73 -11.81 -17.41
CA LYS A 35 -12.26 -13.18 -17.12
C LYS A 35 -12.36 -13.49 -15.62
N ALA A 36 -11.83 -12.61 -14.77
CA ALA A 36 -11.80 -12.80 -13.31
C ALA A 36 -13.20 -12.94 -12.70
N VAL A 37 -14.20 -12.19 -13.19
CA VAL A 37 -15.60 -12.32 -12.76
C VAL A 37 -16.17 -13.71 -13.08
N ASN A 38 -15.77 -14.30 -14.21
CA ASN A 38 -16.23 -15.62 -14.66
C ASN A 38 -15.37 -16.79 -14.15
N ASP A 39 -14.29 -16.51 -13.40
CA ASP A 39 -13.34 -17.49 -12.86
C ASP A 39 -12.90 -17.06 -11.46
N ARG A 40 -13.75 -17.29 -10.46
CA ARG A 40 -13.60 -16.78 -9.10
C ARG A 40 -12.61 -17.53 -8.21
N GLU A 41 -12.35 -18.78 -8.55
CA GLU A 41 -11.50 -19.65 -7.74
C GLU A 41 -10.03 -19.25 -7.86
N ASN A 42 -9.63 -18.70 -9.01
CA ASN A 42 -8.24 -18.35 -9.29
C ASN A 42 -7.95 -16.86 -9.05
N PRO A 43 -6.80 -16.50 -8.46
CA PRO A 43 -6.38 -15.11 -8.35
C PRO A 43 -5.85 -14.56 -9.68
N TYR A 44 -6.24 -13.33 -10.01
CA TYR A 44 -5.84 -12.59 -11.21
C TYR A 44 -4.95 -11.40 -10.86
N PHE A 45 -3.68 -11.49 -11.22
CA PHE A 45 -2.71 -10.42 -10.97
C PHE A 45 -2.51 -9.55 -12.22
N VAL A 46 -2.78 -8.26 -12.09
CA VAL A 46 -2.49 -7.23 -13.09
C VAL A 46 -1.24 -6.49 -12.67
N CYS A 47 -0.14 -6.79 -13.35
CA CYS A 47 1.14 -6.08 -13.14
C CYS A 47 1.25 -4.89 -14.10
N LEU A 48 1.31 -3.69 -13.53
CA LEU A 48 1.58 -2.42 -14.18
C LEU A 48 3.06 -2.09 -13.99
N ASP A 49 3.83 -2.12 -15.08
CA ASP A 49 5.27 -1.87 -15.01
C ASP A 49 5.56 -0.38 -15.15
N GLU A 50 6.49 0.14 -14.34
CA GLU A 50 6.89 1.55 -14.26
C GLU A 50 5.69 2.50 -14.18
N MET A 51 4.79 2.24 -13.23
CA MET A 51 3.48 2.87 -13.20
C MET A 51 3.54 4.40 -13.01
N ASN A 52 4.64 4.92 -12.43
CA ASN A 52 4.83 6.33 -12.11
C ASN A 52 5.41 7.18 -13.27
N LEU A 53 5.53 6.64 -14.48
CA LEU A 53 5.86 7.42 -15.68
C LEU A 53 4.76 8.44 -16.03
N ALA A 54 3.51 8.13 -15.68
CA ALA A 54 2.38 9.04 -15.78
C ALA A 54 1.76 9.26 -14.39
N ARG A 55 0.92 10.28 -14.24
CA ARG A 55 0.19 10.53 -12.99
C ARG A 55 -0.82 9.41 -12.75
N VAL A 56 -0.45 8.47 -11.88
CA VAL A 56 -1.24 7.28 -11.54
C VAL A 56 -2.68 7.59 -11.17
N GLU A 57 -2.90 8.67 -10.45
CA GLU A 57 -4.23 9.11 -10.04
C GLU A 57 -5.16 9.51 -11.19
N TYR A 58 -4.64 9.81 -12.39
CA TYR A 58 -5.44 10.18 -13.56
C TYR A 58 -5.93 8.94 -14.29
N TYR A 59 -5.02 8.04 -14.66
CA TYR A 59 -5.39 6.86 -15.42
C TYR A 59 -6.02 5.74 -14.55
N LEU A 60 -5.77 5.72 -13.23
CA LEU A 60 -6.49 4.86 -12.28
C LEU A 60 -7.65 5.57 -11.58
N SER A 61 -8.06 6.77 -12.03
CA SER A 61 -9.09 7.55 -11.34
C SER A 61 -10.40 6.76 -11.14
N ASP A 62 -10.92 6.11 -12.18
CA ASP A 62 -12.13 5.28 -12.13
C ASP A 62 -11.95 4.07 -11.21
N PHE A 63 -10.81 3.38 -11.31
CA PHE A 63 -10.48 2.27 -10.42
C PHE A 63 -10.49 2.70 -8.96
N LEU A 64 -9.76 3.77 -8.62
CA LEU A 64 -9.65 4.29 -7.27
C LEU A 64 -11.00 4.78 -6.72
N SER A 65 -11.92 5.20 -7.61
CA SER A 65 -13.28 5.60 -7.24
C SER A 65 -14.16 4.39 -6.94
N ILE A 66 -14.20 3.42 -7.85
CA ILE A 66 -15.11 2.26 -7.73
C ILE A 66 -14.68 1.34 -6.57
N VAL A 67 -13.39 1.21 -6.29
CA VAL A 67 -12.87 0.41 -5.16
C VAL A 67 -13.35 0.93 -3.79
N GLU A 68 -13.82 2.18 -3.70
CA GLU A 68 -14.46 2.73 -2.48
C GLU A 68 -15.86 2.17 -2.23
N THR A 69 -16.50 1.63 -3.27
CA THR A 69 -17.87 1.10 -3.19
C THR A 69 -17.90 -0.38 -2.77
N ARG A 70 -16.72 -0.94 -2.46
CA ARG A 70 -16.54 -2.33 -2.03
C ARG A 70 -17.46 -2.65 -0.87
N ARG A 71 -18.19 -3.76 -1.00
CA ARG A 71 -19.12 -4.26 0.02
C ARG A 71 -19.25 -5.75 -0.09
N PHE A 72 -19.70 -6.37 1.00
CA PHE A 72 -20.16 -7.74 0.96
C PHE A 72 -21.54 -7.83 0.32
N ASN A 73 -21.72 -8.75 -0.62
CA ASN A 73 -23.03 -9.18 -1.08
C ASN A 73 -23.70 -10.12 -0.04
N LYS A 74 -24.89 -10.63 -0.35
CA LYS A 74 -25.62 -11.58 0.54
C LYS A 74 -24.87 -12.88 0.82
N ASN A 75 -23.98 -13.29 -0.08
CA ASN A 75 -23.17 -14.51 0.01
C ASN A 75 -21.78 -14.26 0.64
N ARG A 76 -21.48 -13.02 1.08
CA ARG A 76 -20.15 -12.58 1.54
C ARG A 76 -19.05 -12.59 0.47
N ASP A 77 -19.42 -12.44 -0.79
CA ASP A 77 -18.46 -12.07 -1.83
C ASP A 77 -18.22 -10.58 -1.78
N ILE A 78 -16.98 -10.16 -2.07
CA ILE A 78 -16.68 -8.73 -2.20
C ILE A 78 -17.04 -8.31 -3.63
N ILE A 79 -17.89 -7.29 -3.72
CA ILE A 79 -18.33 -6.69 -4.98
C ILE A 79 -18.17 -5.18 -4.90
N THR A 80 -18.08 -4.53 -6.06
CA THR A 80 -18.14 -3.07 -6.19
C THR A 80 -19.39 -2.67 -6.98
N ASP A 81 -19.60 -1.37 -7.11
CA ASP A 81 -20.47 -0.82 -8.15
C ASP A 81 -19.93 -1.17 -9.55
N ASN A 82 -20.83 -1.07 -10.53
CA ASN A 82 -20.49 -1.39 -11.91
C ASN A 82 -19.49 -0.37 -12.46
N ILE A 83 -18.57 -0.86 -13.28
CA ILE A 83 -17.55 -0.07 -13.98
C ILE A 83 -18.18 0.74 -15.11
N PHE A 84 -19.25 0.21 -15.70
CA PHE A 84 -19.94 0.79 -16.84
C PHE A 84 -21.43 0.93 -16.57
N ASP A 85 -22.06 1.88 -17.27
CA ASP A 85 -23.52 1.99 -17.37
C ASP A 85 -24.10 0.84 -18.22
N GLU A 86 -25.43 0.64 -18.13
CA GLU A 86 -26.14 -0.51 -18.72
C GLU A 86 -26.00 -0.67 -20.24
N ASN A 87 -25.48 0.35 -20.95
CA ASN A 87 -25.38 0.38 -22.41
C ASN A 87 -24.15 -0.33 -22.99
N VAL A 88 -23.27 -0.93 -22.16
CA VAL A 88 -22.02 -1.55 -22.63
C VAL A 88 -22.18 -3.07 -22.81
N GLU A 89 -22.80 -3.51 -23.90
CA GLU A 89 -22.98 -4.92 -24.33
C GLU A 89 -22.81 -5.99 -23.20
N LYS A 90 -21.79 -6.85 -23.30
CA LYS A 90 -21.49 -7.93 -22.32
C LYS A 90 -20.74 -7.45 -21.07
N TYR A 91 -20.45 -6.15 -20.96
CA TYR A 91 -19.71 -5.53 -19.85
C TYR A 91 -20.59 -4.64 -18.97
N SER A 92 -21.90 -4.53 -19.24
CA SER A 92 -22.86 -3.66 -18.57
C SER A 92 -22.97 -3.86 -17.05
N HIS A 93 -22.66 -5.06 -16.58
CA HIS A 93 -22.68 -5.43 -15.15
C HIS A 93 -21.30 -5.84 -14.64
N LEU A 94 -20.25 -5.34 -15.28
CA LEU A 94 -18.88 -5.63 -14.87
C LEU A 94 -18.53 -4.82 -13.62
N TYR A 95 -17.95 -5.47 -12.62
CA TYR A 95 -17.48 -4.87 -11.37
C TYR A 95 -16.10 -5.42 -11.05
N PHE A 96 -15.39 -4.83 -10.09
CA PHE A 96 -14.11 -5.37 -9.64
C PHE A 96 -14.34 -6.57 -8.71
N PRO A 97 -13.95 -7.80 -9.12
CA PRO A 97 -14.13 -8.97 -8.29
C PRO A 97 -13.05 -9.04 -7.21
N ASP A 98 -13.29 -9.89 -6.22
CA ASP A 98 -12.45 -10.09 -5.05
C ASP A 98 -11.22 -10.96 -5.28
N ASN A 99 -11.06 -11.46 -6.52
CA ASN A 99 -9.90 -12.18 -6.99
C ASN A 99 -9.01 -11.38 -7.94
N LEU A 100 -9.25 -10.07 -8.09
CA LEU A 100 -8.40 -9.20 -8.90
C LEU A 100 -7.44 -8.40 -8.02
N TYR A 101 -6.14 -8.53 -8.31
CA TYR A 101 -5.05 -7.83 -7.63
C TYR A 101 -4.29 -6.96 -8.61
N ILE A 102 -4.11 -5.68 -8.29
CA ILE A 102 -3.27 -4.78 -9.09
C ILE A 102 -1.95 -4.55 -8.35
N ILE A 103 -0.85 -4.83 -9.04
CA ILE A 103 0.52 -4.63 -8.55
C ILE A 103 1.19 -3.66 -9.51
N GLY A 104 1.83 -2.63 -8.96
CA GLY A 104 2.59 -1.67 -9.73
C GLY A 104 4.06 -1.67 -9.32
N THR A 105 4.97 -1.68 -10.30
CA THR A 105 6.38 -1.39 -10.07
C THR A 105 6.64 0.10 -10.31
N VAL A 106 7.63 0.63 -9.61
CA VAL A 106 7.90 2.06 -9.53
C VAL A 106 9.41 2.23 -9.50
N ASN A 107 9.94 3.08 -10.38
CA ASN A 107 11.31 3.54 -10.32
C ASN A 107 11.31 4.96 -9.76
N MET A 108 11.87 5.16 -8.57
CA MET A 108 11.89 6.47 -7.90
C MET A 108 13.13 7.26 -8.30
N ASP A 109 13.18 7.66 -9.57
CA ASP A 109 14.19 8.57 -10.12
C ASP A 109 13.58 9.95 -10.40
N ASP A 110 14.43 10.98 -10.57
CA ASP A 110 14.05 12.38 -10.81
C ASP A 110 13.06 12.59 -11.98
N THR A 111 12.95 11.62 -12.89
CA THR A 111 12.13 11.68 -14.10
C THR A 111 10.69 11.18 -13.91
N THR A 112 10.27 10.87 -12.68
CA THR A 112 8.98 10.24 -12.41
C THR A 112 8.04 11.08 -11.53
N TYR A 113 6.74 10.83 -11.63
CA TYR A 113 5.75 11.54 -10.80
C TYR A 113 5.69 10.95 -9.39
N SER A 114 5.68 11.82 -8.39
CA SER A 114 5.41 11.42 -7.01
C SER A 114 3.96 10.97 -6.83
N PHE A 115 3.74 10.05 -5.89
CA PHE A 115 2.39 9.59 -5.55
C PHE A 115 1.66 10.59 -4.67
N SER A 116 0.39 10.83 -5.02
CA SER A 116 -0.50 11.57 -4.13
C SER A 116 -0.98 10.69 -2.97
N ARG A 117 -1.41 11.32 -1.87
CA ARG A 117 -2.05 10.60 -0.76
C ARG A 117 -3.27 9.80 -1.21
N LYS A 118 -3.99 10.26 -2.24
CA LYS A 118 -5.14 9.52 -2.80
C LYS A 118 -4.72 8.12 -3.26
N VAL A 119 -3.52 7.96 -3.82
CA VAL A 119 -3.00 6.67 -4.25
C VAL A 119 -2.41 5.91 -3.05
N LEU A 120 -1.57 6.55 -2.24
CA LEU A 120 -0.90 5.91 -1.10
C LEU A 120 -1.88 5.38 -0.04
N ASP A 121 -2.97 6.10 0.22
CA ASP A 121 -4.03 5.68 1.15
C ASP A 121 -4.77 4.41 0.71
N ARG A 122 -4.56 3.93 -0.53
CA ARG A 122 -5.27 2.78 -1.14
C ARG A 122 -4.32 1.66 -1.59
N ALA A 123 -3.02 1.81 -1.34
CA ALA A 123 -2.00 0.86 -1.77
C ALA A 123 -1.06 0.53 -0.61
N ASN A 124 -0.58 -0.70 -0.56
CA ASN A 124 0.60 -1.04 0.24
C ASN A 124 1.83 -0.80 -0.63
N THR A 125 2.83 -0.12 -0.06
CA THR A 125 4.07 0.19 -0.77
C THR A 125 5.18 -0.70 -0.24
N ILE A 126 5.88 -1.41 -1.12
CA ILE A 126 6.97 -2.31 -0.71
C ILE A 126 8.23 -1.79 -1.38
N GLU A 127 9.18 -1.35 -0.56
CA GLU A 127 10.48 -0.85 -1.02
C GLU A 127 11.49 -2.00 -1.10
N PHE A 128 12.20 -2.07 -2.23
CA PHE A 128 13.30 -3.02 -2.45
C PHE A 128 14.64 -2.27 -2.44
N SER A 129 15.12 -1.87 -1.26
CA SER A 129 16.35 -1.06 -1.12
C SER A 129 17.61 -1.87 -0.82
N HIS A 130 17.49 -3.15 -0.46
CA HIS A 130 18.62 -4.01 -0.11
C HIS A 130 18.98 -4.99 -1.22
N VAL A 131 20.05 -4.66 -1.96
CA VAL A 131 20.66 -5.57 -2.93
C VAL A 131 21.72 -6.42 -2.22
N ASN A 132 21.48 -7.73 -2.11
CA ASN A 132 22.49 -8.66 -1.61
C ASN A 132 23.30 -9.25 -2.77
N LEU A 133 24.40 -8.58 -3.14
CA LEU A 133 25.28 -9.02 -4.24
C LEU A 133 26.02 -10.34 -3.97
N ASN A 134 26.05 -10.81 -2.71
CA ASN A 134 26.63 -12.11 -2.36
C ASN A 134 25.71 -13.28 -2.73
N PHE A 135 24.45 -13.01 -3.06
CA PHE A 135 23.52 -14.01 -3.55
C PHE A 135 23.79 -14.26 -5.04
N LEU A 136 24.76 -15.12 -5.33
CA LEU A 136 25.12 -15.55 -6.69
C LEU A 136 24.32 -16.78 -7.15
N ASP A 137 23.57 -17.39 -6.24
CA ASP A 137 22.82 -18.62 -6.49
C ASP A 137 21.39 -18.31 -6.93
N PHE A 138 21.22 -18.05 -8.23
CA PHE A 138 19.91 -18.00 -8.87
C PHE A 138 19.37 -19.39 -9.21
N SER A 139 19.97 -20.47 -8.68
CA SER A 139 19.29 -21.76 -8.73
C SER A 139 18.02 -21.60 -7.89
N PHE A 140 16.91 -21.44 -8.59
CA PHE A 140 15.63 -21.77 -8.02
C PHE A 140 15.78 -23.24 -7.64
N ASN A 141 16.01 -23.52 -6.34
CA ASN A 141 15.69 -24.84 -5.81
C ASN A 141 14.32 -25.21 -6.37
N ASP A 142 14.06 -26.49 -6.65
CA ASP A 142 12.72 -26.92 -7.05
C ASP A 142 11.73 -26.51 -5.93
N ILE A 143 11.14 -25.31 -6.06
CA ILE A 143 10.18 -24.79 -5.10
C ILE A 143 8.92 -25.60 -5.37
N GLU A 144 8.45 -26.33 -4.35
CA GLU A 144 7.17 -27.00 -4.43
C GLU A 144 6.09 -25.96 -4.75
N THR A 145 5.44 -26.11 -5.89
CA THR A 145 4.32 -25.24 -6.27
C THR A 145 3.16 -25.54 -5.34
N VAL A 146 2.85 -24.60 -4.47
CA VAL A 146 1.63 -24.65 -3.68
C VAL A 146 0.49 -24.15 -4.55
N ASN A 147 -0.55 -24.98 -4.73
CA ASN A 147 -1.76 -24.54 -5.39
C ASN A 147 -2.60 -23.74 -4.37
N ILE A 148 -2.73 -22.45 -4.61
CA ILE A 148 -3.40 -21.49 -3.72
C ILE A 148 -4.60 -20.94 -4.48
N ASP A 149 -5.80 -21.13 -3.91
CA ASP A 149 -7.02 -20.51 -4.41
C ASP A 149 -7.14 -19.05 -3.94
N ASN A 150 -8.12 -18.33 -4.48
CA ASN A 150 -8.36 -16.96 -4.09
C ASN A 150 -8.78 -16.79 -2.62
N GLU A 151 -9.36 -17.83 -2.00
CA GLU A 151 -9.82 -17.79 -0.61
C GLU A 151 -8.68 -17.47 0.35
N PHE A 152 -7.47 -17.95 0.05
CA PHE A 152 -6.26 -17.63 0.82
C PHE A 152 -5.84 -16.16 0.75
N LEU A 153 -6.03 -15.49 -0.40
CA LEU A 153 -5.59 -14.12 -0.64
C LEU A 153 -6.68 -13.07 -0.38
N LYS A 154 -7.94 -13.50 -0.32
CA LYS A 154 -9.08 -12.62 -0.10
C LYS A 154 -9.09 -12.10 1.33
N THR A 155 -9.31 -10.80 1.48
CA THR A 155 -9.47 -10.18 2.82
C THR A 155 -10.76 -10.66 3.49
N ARG A 156 -10.71 -10.94 4.81
CA ARG A 156 -11.92 -11.23 5.60
C ARG A 156 -12.68 -9.98 6.01
N TYR A 157 -12.06 -8.80 5.93
CA TYR A 157 -12.61 -7.55 6.45
C TYR A 157 -12.68 -6.47 5.37
N ILE A 158 -13.83 -5.79 5.30
CA ILE A 158 -14.01 -4.55 4.52
C ILE A 158 -14.29 -3.38 5.46
N ASN A 159 -15.10 -3.61 6.50
CA ASN A 159 -15.49 -2.58 7.45
C ASN A 159 -14.89 -2.85 8.83
N ILE A 160 -14.56 -1.78 9.55
CA ILE A 160 -14.06 -1.87 10.93
C ILE A 160 -15.03 -2.62 11.86
N LYS A 161 -16.34 -2.58 11.59
CA LYS A 161 -17.35 -3.31 12.36
C LYS A 161 -17.14 -4.82 12.30
N ASP A 162 -16.71 -5.34 11.16
CA ASP A 162 -16.46 -6.77 10.97
C ASP A 162 -15.21 -7.19 11.77
N ALA A 163 -14.16 -6.37 11.74
CA ALA A 163 -12.95 -6.59 12.55
C ALA A 163 -13.24 -6.51 14.07
N LEU A 164 -14.06 -5.53 14.50
CA LEU A 164 -14.47 -5.39 15.90
C LEU A 164 -15.31 -6.57 16.40
N ALA A 165 -16.12 -7.17 15.53
CA ALA A 165 -16.92 -8.34 15.87
C ALA A 165 -16.05 -9.60 16.06
N ASP A 166 -14.90 -9.66 15.40
CA ASP A 166 -13.97 -10.78 15.45
C ASP A 166 -13.09 -10.74 16.71
N ASP A 167 -12.35 -9.65 16.92
CA ASP A 167 -11.59 -9.43 18.16
C ASP A 167 -11.49 -7.95 18.52
N LYS A 168 -12.47 -7.47 19.28
CA LYS A 168 -12.48 -6.08 19.76
C LYS A 168 -11.25 -5.72 20.59
N ALA A 169 -10.78 -6.62 21.46
CA ALA A 169 -9.69 -6.31 22.38
C ALA A 169 -8.37 -6.11 21.61
N TYR A 170 -8.13 -6.96 20.61
CA TYR A 170 -6.98 -6.83 19.73
C TYR A 170 -7.08 -5.60 18.82
N VAL A 171 -8.26 -5.34 18.23
CA VAL A 171 -8.49 -4.13 17.43
C VAL A 171 -8.23 -2.87 18.26
N ASP A 172 -8.75 -2.80 19.49
CA ASP A 172 -8.52 -1.66 20.38
C ASP A 172 -7.04 -1.51 20.77
N LYS A 173 -6.31 -2.63 20.95
CA LYS A 173 -4.86 -2.63 21.20
C LYS A 173 -4.09 -2.00 20.03
N ILE A 174 -4.36 -2.44 18.80
CA ILE A 174 -3.69 -1.91 17.59
C ILE A 174 -4.10 -0.46 17.35
N ASN A 175 -5.38 -0.13 17.50
CA ASN A 175 -5.87 1.23 17.31
C ASN A 175 -5.23 2.24 18.27
N LYS A 176 -4.88 1.85 19.50
CA LYS A 176 -4.10 2.70 20.42
C LYS A 176 -2.71 3.05 19.85
N LYS A 177 -1.99 2.07 19.28
CA LYS A 177 -0.70 2.32 18.61
C LYS A 177 -0.88 3.27 17.42
N ILE A 178 -1.94 3.08 16.64
CA ILE A 178 -2.28 3.95 15.48
C ILE A 178 -2.56 5.38 15.93
N ILE A 179 -3.32 5.59 17.01
CA ILE A 179 -3.62 6.92 17.55
C ILE A 179 -2.33 7.63 17.97
N GLU A 180 -1.43 6.94 18.68
CA GLU A 180 -0.14 7.50 19.11
C GLU A 180 0.69 8.00 17.91
N ILE A 181 0.80 7.19 16.85
CA ILE A 181 1.46 7.58 15.61
C ILE A 181 0.76 8.77 14.96
N ASN A 182 -0.58 8.75 14.87
CA ASN A 182 -1.32 9.82 14.22
C ASN A 182 -1.14 11.16 14.95
N THR A 183 -1.08 11.15 16.29
CA THR A 183 -0.76 12.33 17.10
C THR A 183 0.65 12.86 16.82
N ILE A 184 1.65 11.99 16.63
CA ILE A 184 2.99 12.40 16.20
C ILE A 184 2.93 13.12 14.84
N LEU A 185 2.21 12.55 13.88
CA LEU A 185 2.10 13.08 12.52
C LEU A 185 1.30 14.39 12.41
N GLU A 186 0.34 14.64 13.32
CA GLU A 186 -0.49 15.85 13.35
C GLU A 186 0.36 17.13 13.38
N SER A 187 1.47 17.12 14.13
CA SER A 187 2.41 18.25 14.24
C SER A 187 2.94 18.78 12.91
N SER A 188 3.04 17.89 11.92
CA SER A 188 3.54 18.15 10.56
C SER A 188 2.44 18.18 9.49
N ASN A 189 1.16 18.17 9.87
CA ASN A 189 0.01 18.02 8.96
C ASN A 189 0.10 16.76 8.08
N LYS A 190 0.70 15.69 8.62
CA LYS A 190 0.87 14.40 7.94
C LYS A 190 -0.04 13.29 8.50
N HIS A 191 -0.98 13.64 9.37
CA HIS A 191 -1.98 12.71 9.89
C HIS A 191 -2.82 12.07 8.77
N PHE A 192 -3.35 10.89 9.04
CA PHE A 192 -4.14 10.10 8.09
C PHE A 192 -5.58 9.88 8.58
N GLY A 193 -6.45 9.53 7.65
CA GLY A 193 -7.87 9.29 7.92
C GLY A 193 -8.19 7.86 8.34
N TYR A 194 -9.48 7.60 8.51
CA TYR A 194 -10.00 6.29 8.94
C TYR A 194 -9.62 5.12 8.00
N ARG A 195 -9.40 5.38 6.71
CA ARG A 195 -9.03 4.33 5.74
C ARG A 195 -7.70 3.68 6.09
N VAL A 196 -6.65 4.50 6.31
CA VAL A 196 -5.31 4.00 6.66
C VAL A 196 -5.36 3.25 8.00
N ARG A 197 -6.12 3.78 8.98
CA ARG A 197 -6.35 3.08 10.25
C ARG A 197 -6.95 1.68 10.01
N ASP A 198 -8.03 1.61 9.25
CA ASP A 198 -8.76 0.35 9.03
C ASP A 198 -7.88 -0.67 8.30
N GLU A 199 -7.11 -0.26 7.30
CA GLU A 199 -6.18 -1.14 6.58
C GLU A 199 -5.07 -1.70 7.48
N ILE A 200 -4.48 -0.87 8.36
CA ILE A 200 -3.48 -1.34 9.34
C ILE A 200 -4.12 -2.34 10.30
N VAL A 201 -5.35 -2.06 10.79
CA VAL A 201 -6.08 -2.97 11.67
C VAL A 201 -6.34 -4.31 10.98
N PHE A 202 -6.84 -4.28 9.74
CA PHE A 202 -7.13 -5.51 8.98
C PHE A 202 -5.86 -6.33 8.76
N TYR A 203 -4.76 -5.69 8.37
CA TYR A 203 -3.47 -6.36 8.21
C TYR A 203 -3.01 -7.04 9.51
N MET A 204 -3.07 -6.32 10.62
CA MET A 204 -2.64 -6.85 11.92
C MET A 204 -3.54 -7.97 12.43
N LEU A 205 -4.84 -7.90 12.14
CA LEU A 205 -5.81 -8.93 12.53
C LEU A 205 -5.66 -10.19 11.67
N GLU A 206 -5.44 -10.03 10.36
CA GLU A 206 -5.08 -11.13 9.46
C GLU A 206 -3.82 -11.85 9.94
N ASN A 207 -2.76 -11.10 10.24
CA ASN A 207 -1.54 -11.67 10.80
C ASN A 207 -1.77 -12.41 12.11
N TYR A 208 -2.58 -11.86 13.02
CA TYR A 208 -2.88 -12.47 14.31
C TYR A 208 -3.64 -13.78 14.19
N CYS A 209 -4.68 -13.82 13.35
CA CYS A 209 -5.49 -15.02 13.15
C CYS A 209 -4.71 -16.13 12.44
N LEU A 210 -3.89 -15.77 11.45
CA LEU A 210 -3.14 -16.72 10.63
C LEU A 210 -1.73 -17.04 11.18
N LYS A 211 -1.25 -16.28 12.17
CA LYS A 211 0.07 -16.42 12.81
C LYS A 211 1.23 -16.42 11.81
N LEU A 212 1.20 -15.50 10.84
CA LEU A 212 2.16 -15.45 9.74
C LEU A 212 3.52 -14.88 10.19
N LEU A 213 3.49 -13.81 10.98
CA LEU A 213 4.65 -13.06 11.45
C LEU A 213 4.49 -12.76 12.95
N ASP A 214 5.63 -12.49 13.60
CA ASP A 214 5.64 -11.86 14.93
C ASP A 214 4.89 -10.51 14.90
N GLU A 215 4.18 -10.17 15.98
CA GLU A 215 3.32 -8.97 16.02
C GLU A 215 4.13 -7.69 15.79
N ASP A 216 5.32 -7.57 16.38
CA ASP A 216 6.12 -6.36 16.23
C ASP A 216 6.71 -6.28 14.82
N VAL A 217 7.07 -7.42 14.20
CA VAL A 217 7.52 -7.47 12.80
C VAL A 217 6.40 -7.08 11.83
N ALA A 218 5.19 -7.59 12.03
CA ALA A 218 4.03 -7.24 11.22
C ALA A 218 3.70 -5.74 11.32
N PHE A 219 3.76 -5.18 12.53
CA PHE A 219 3.51 -3.77 12.75
C PHE A 219 4.63 -2.87 12.18
N ASP A 220 5.88 -3.32 12.25
CA ASP A 220 7.03 -2.67 11.60
C ASP A 220 6.83 -2.56 10.08
N TYR A 221 6.30 -3.61 9.44
CA TYR A 221 5.91 -3.53 8.03
C TYR A 221 4.79 -2.52 7.78
N GLN A 222 3.78 -2.41 8.65
CA GLN A 222 2.75 -1.39 8.45
C GLN A 222 3.27 0.05 8.57
N LEU A 223 4.23 0.29 9.46
CA LEU A 223 4.94 1.58 9.52
C LEU A 223 5.66 1.87 8.20
N MET A 224 6.44 0.92 7.69
CA MET A 224 7.15 1.04 6.41
C MET A 224 6.20 1.22 5.21
N GLN A 225 5.09 0.48 5.15
CA GLN A 225 4.23 0.40 3.97
C GLN A 225 3.17 1.49 3.90
N LYS A 226 2.70 2.01 5.05
CA LYS A 226 1.58 2.95 5.16
C LYS A 226 1.94 4.30 5.76
N ILE A 227 2.88 4.35 6.70
CA ILE A 227 3.15 5.57 7.47
C ILE A 227 4.29 6.37 6.86
N LEU A 228 5.48 5.79 6.81
CA LEU A 228 6.68 6.46 6.31
C LEU A 228 6.57 7.00 4.87
N PRO A 229 5.90 6.32 3.92
CA PRO A 229 5.74 6.80 2.53
C PRO A 229 5.07 8.17 2.41
N THR A 230 4.31 8.57 3.43
CA THR A 230 3.61 9.88 3.46
C THR A 230 4.50 11.02 3.97
N ILE A 231 5.69 10.71 4.47
CA ILE A 231 6.60 11.65 5.10
C ILE A 231 7.65 12.12 4.09
N MET A 232 7.52 13.39 3.71
CA MET A 232 8.51 14.11 2.92
C MET A 232 8.53 15.58 3.30
N GLY A 233 9.65 16.26 3.04
CA GLY A 233 9.80 17.69 3.26
C GLY A 233 11.18 18.09 3.75
N SER A 234 11.37 19.40 3.90
CA SER A 234 12.59 20.03 4.43
C SER A 234 12.28 20.96 5.60
N ASP A 235 11.03 20.97 6.07
CA ASP A 235 10.60 21.83 7.16
C ASP A 235 10.93 21.23 8.53
N TYR A 236 11.19 22.09 9.51
CA TYR A 236 11.56 21.68 10.85
C TYR A 236 10.56 20.73 11.52
N LYS A 237 9.26 20.83 11.21
CA LYS A 237 8.27 19.91 11.78
C LYS A 237 8.49 18.48 11.26
N THR A 238 8.95 18.30 10.03
CA THR A 238 9.33 16.99 9.50
C THR A 238 10.46 16.37 10.30
N LYS A 239 11.50 17.14 10.66
CA LYS A 239 12.58 16.66 11.54
C LYS A 239 12.04 16.17 12.89
N GLN A 240 11.19 16.97 13.53
CA GLN A 240 10.59 16.59 14.82
C GLN A 240 9.73 15.32 14.71
N THR A 241 8.94 15.21 13.65
CA THR A 241 8.16 14.00 13.35
C THR A 241 9.07 12.77 13.24
N LEU A 242 10.18 12.86 12.51
CA LEU A 242 11.13 11.74 12.38
C LEU A 242 11.72 11.33 13.72
N ILE A 243 12.13 12.30 14.56
CA ILE A 243 12.67 12.02 15.90
C ILE A 243 11.62 11.31 16.77
N GLN A 244 10.39 11.81 16.78
CA GLN A 244 9.30 11.21 17.55
C GLN A 244 8.93 9.81 17.06
N LEU A 245 8.91 9.58 15.75
CA LEU A 245 8.68 8.25 15.18
C LEU A 245 9.82 7.28 15.49
N TYR A 246 11.07 7.74 15.47
CA TYR A 246 12.21 6.92 15.89
C TYR A 246 12.03 6.50 17.36
N ASN A 247 11.67 7.44 18.24
CA ASN A 247 11.45 7.17 19.66
C ASN A 247 10.27 6.20 19.88
N PHE A 248 9.23 6.27 19.06
CA PHE A 248 8.16 5.28 19.05
C PHE A 248 8.66 3.88 18.63
N CYS A 249 9.57 3.82 17.65
CA CYS A 249 10.18 2.56 17.21
C CYS A 249 11.21 1.99 18.20
N ASN A 250 11.83 2.84 19.01
CA ASN A 250 12.87 2.49 19.95
C ASN A 250 12.67 3.17 21.32
N PRO A 251 11.63 2.76 22.09
CA PRO A 251 11.23 3.45 23.31
C PRO A 251 12.27 3.38 24.43
N ASP A 252 13.14 2.37 24.43
CA ASP A 252 14.19 2.20 25.46
C ASP A 252 15.47 3.00 25.14
N HIS A 253 15.62 3.46 23.89
CA HIS A 253 16.77 4.22 23.42
C HIS A 253 16.33 5.47 22.65
N GLN A 254 15.55 6.31 23.32
CA GLN A 254 15.06 7.55 22.73
C GLN A 254 16.20 8.54 22.48
N ILE A 255 16.07 9.27 21.38
CA ILE A 255 16.94 10.39 21.04
C ILE A 255 16.21 11.71 21.25
N ILE A 256 16.99 12.75 21.49
CA ILE A 256 16.53 14.14 21.49
C ILE A 256 17.28 14.90 20.41
N GLU A 257 16.76 16.05 19.99
CA GLU A 257 17.47 16.89 19.04
C GLU A 257 18.79 17.38 19.63
N SER A 258 19.88 16.92 19.03
CA SER A 258 21.25 17.28 19.38
C SER A 258 22.08 17.34 18.10
N ILE A 259 23.37 17.67 18.18
CA ILE A 259 24.26 17.63 17.00
C ILE A 259 24.53 16.18 16.58
N SER A 260 24.45 15.22 17.50
CA SER A 260 24.81 13.80 17.32
C SER A 260 23.60 12.84 17.30
N TYR A 261 22.38 13.36 17.19
CA TYR A 261 21.17 12.54 17.33
C TYR A 261 21.08 11.39 16.32
N ILE A 262 21.59 11.58 15.09
CA ILE A 262 21.65 10.54 14.05
C ILE A 262 22.64 9.43 14.45
N ASP A 263 23.84 9.79 14.91
CA ASP A 263 24.84 8.82 15.36
C ASP A 263 24.36 8.01 16.57
N GLU A 264 23.63 8.66 17.48
CA GLU A 264 22.99 8.00 18.63
C GLU A 264 21.89 7.04 18.19
N ALA A 265 21.08 7.43 17.21
CA ALA A 265 20.04 6.59 16.64
C ALA A 265 20.65 5.33 15.99
N GLU A 266 21.70 5.50 15.19
CA GLU A 266 22.38 4.40 14.48
C GLU A 266 22.95 3.34 15.40
N LYS A 267 23.62 3.76 16.48
CA LYS A 267 24.20 2.85 17.48
C LYS A 267 23.14 1.97 18.14
N ASN A 268 21.92 2.49 18.28
CA ASN A 268 20.84 1.82 18.99
C ASN A 268 19.84 1.09 18.08
N LEU A 269 20.05 1.06 16.75
CA LEU A 269 19.16 0.41 15.78
C LEU A 269 18.91 -1.08 16.07
N SER A 270 19.91 -1.79 16.60
CA SER A 270 19.80 -3.23 16.90
C SER A 270 18.80 -3.54 18.02
N PHE A 271 18.55 -2.56 18.90
CA PHE A 271 17.63 -2.64 20.04
C PHE A 271 16.21 -2.15 19.71
N ALA A 272 15.99 -1.56 18.53
CA ALA A 272 14.68 -1.06 18.15
C ALA A 272 13.64 -2.19 18.13
N ARG A 273 12.44 -1.89 18.63
CA ARG A 273 11.28 -2.78 18.54
C ARG A 273 10.84 -2.94 17.09
N TYR A 274 10.78 -1.83 16.35
CA TYR A 274 10.47 -1.80 14.91
C TYR A 274 11.74 -1.46 14.12
N LYS A 275 12.54 -2.49 13.82
CA LYS A 275 13.91 -2.35 13.31
C LYS A 275 13.99 -1.75 11.90
N GLN A 276 13.13 -2.19 10.99
CA GLN A 276 13.15 -1.73 9.61
C GLN A 276 12.72 -0.26 9.54
N SER A 277 11.65 0.08 10.25
CA SER A 277 11.17 1.46 10.37
C SER A 277 12.21 2.37 11.02
N ALA A 278 12.81 1.96 12.14
CA ALA A 278 13.86 2.74 12.78
C ALA A 278 15.05 2.99 11.83
N LYS A 279 15.49 1.97 11.10
CA LYS A 279 16.56 2.08 10.11
C LYS A 279 16.21 3.04 8.98
N LYS A 280 14.99 2.95 8.43
CA LYS A 280 14.52 3.85 7.37
C LYS A 280 14.38 5.28 7.88
N ILE A 281 13.86 5.49 9.10
CA ILE A 281 13.74 6.80 9.73
C ILE A 281 15.12 7.45 9.89
N VAL A 282 16.15 6.71 10.33
CA VAL A 282 17.52 7.22 10.41
C VAL A 282 18.05 7.65 9.05
N HIS A 283 17.80 6.85 8.00
CA HIS A 283 18.14 7.21 6.64
C HIS A 283 17.44 8.52 6.20
N MET A 284 16.15 8.64 6.51
CA MET A 284 15.36 9.85 6.26
C MET A 284 15.88 11.08 7.04
N MET A 285 16.36 10.90 8.28
CA MET A 285 16.98 11.99 9.05
C MET A 285 18.25 12.51 8.38
N ARG A 286 19.08 11.62 7.83
CA ARG A 286 20.28 12.03 7.05
C ARG A 286 19.88 12.87 5.83
N GLY A 287 18.90 12.40 5.05
CA GLY A 287 18.38 13.17 3.91
C GLY A 287 17.85 14.54 4.31
N TYR A 288 17.21 14.66 5.49
CA TYR A 288 16.78 15.96 6.02
C TYR A 288 17.96 16.91 6.25
N GLU A 289 19.06 16.43 6.86
CA GLU A 289 20.27 17.24 7.08
C GLU A 289 20.97 17.61 5.76
N ASP A 290 20.83 16.77 4.73
CA ASP A 290 21.27 17.07 3.35
C ASP A 290 20.34 18.06 2.61
N GLY A 291 19.23 18.47 3.25
CA GLY A 291 18.35 19.55 2.81
C GLY A 291 16.93 19.11 2.44
N PHE A 292 16.66 17.81 2.27
CA PHE A 292 15.33 17.30 1.96
C PHE A 292 15.19 15.80 2.28
N THR A 293 14.13 15.43 3.01
CA THR A 293 13.83 14.04 3.30
C THR A 293 12.64 13.52 2.51
N SER A 294 12.70 12.25 2.14
CA SER A 294 11.64 11.49 1.48
C SER A 294 11.81 10.02 1.81
N TYR A 295 10.70 9.30 1.95
CA TYR A 295 10.75 7.84 2.03
C TYR A 295 11.32 7.19 0.76
N TRP A 296 11.22 7.88 -0.37
CA TRP A 296 11.56 7.35 -1.68
C TRP A 296 13.00 7.61 -2.12
N LEU A 297 13.71 8.45 -1.37
CA LEU A 297 15.11 8.82 -1.61
C LEU A 297 16.02 8.07 -0.63
#